data_AF-A0A419K9N4-F1
#
_entry.id   AF-A0A419K9N4-F1
#
_cell.length_a   1.000
_cell.length_b   1.000
_cell.length_c   1.000
_cell.angle_alpha   90.00
_cell.angle_beta   90.00
_cell.angle_gamma   90.00
#
_symmetry.space_group_name_H-M   'P 1'
#
loop_
_entity.id
_entity.type
_entity.pdbx_description
1 polymer ?
#
loop_
_entity_poly.entity_id
_entity_poly.type
_entity_poly.pdbx_seq_one_letter_code
_entity_poly.pdbx_strand_id
1 'polypeptide(L)'
;MTANNASAKHSYFFALFFLGFILIIIGITILTLAVALSGGSVSFGGVIIVGPFPIVVGAGPEATLMVILAIILTIISIVMFLIVTRKR
;
A
#
# COMPACT_ATOMS: atom_id res chain seq x y z
N MET A 1 -25.95 30.40 23.49
CA MET A 1 -25.78 28.93 23.56
C MET A 1 -25.35 28.39 22.18
N THR A 2 -24.09 28.55 21.76
CA THR A 2 -23.66 28.16 20.38
C THR A 2 -22.19 27.70 20.27
N ALA A 3 -21.55 27.22 21.34
CA ALA A 3 -20.12 26.85 21.30
C ALA A 3 -19.81 25.34 21.18
N ASN A 4 -20.82 24.44 21.26
CA ASN A 4 -20.55 22.99 21.31
C ASN A 4 -20.39 22.31 19.93
N ASN A 5 -20.87 22.94 18.86
CA ASN A 5 -21.03 22.23 17.57
C ASN A 5 -19.78 22.24 16.68
N ALA A 6 -18.80 23.11 16.97
CA ALA A 6 -17.56 23.19 16.20
C ALA A 6 -16.57 22.06 16.56
N SER A 7 -16.63 21.54 17.80
CA SER A 7 -15.78 20.44 18.28
C SER A 7 -16.21 19.08 17.72
N ALA A 8 -17.53 18.84 17.61
CA ALA A 8 -18.07 17.56 17.17
C ALA A 8 -17.73 17.25 15.69
N LYS A 9 -17.77 18.26 14.81
CA LYS A 9 -17.50 18.08 13.36
C LYS A 9 -16.09 17.55 13.07
N HIS A 10 -15.10 17.94 13.88
CA HIS A 10 -13.72 17.46 13.74
C HIS A 10 -13.59 16.01 14.21
N SER A 11 -14.28 15.64 15.30
CA SER A 11 -14.30 14.28 15.85
C SER A 11 -14.95 13.26 14.90
N TYR A 12 -16.04 13.62 14.22
CA TYR A 12 -16.67 12.71 13.25
C TYR A 12 -15.78 12.37 12.05
N PHE A 13 -14.94 13.31 11.59
CA PHE A 13 -14.00 13.05 10.51
C PHE A 13 -12.96 12.01 10.92
N PHE A 14 -12.38 12.16 12.12
CA PHE A 14 -11.45 11.18 12.68
C PHE A 14 -12.11 9.82 12.95
N ALA A 15 -13.34 9.82 13.46
CA ALA A 15 -14.09 8.59 13.70
C ALA A 15 -14.38 7.81 12.41
N LEU A 16 -14.76 8.49 11.32
CA LEU A 16 -14.97 7.86 10.01
C LEU A 16 -13.66 7.35 9.41
N PHE A 17 -12.56 8.08 9.56
CA PHE A 17 -11.24 7.63 9.12
C PHE A 17 -10.81 6.35 9.87
N PHE A 18 -10.94 6.34 11.19
CA PHE A 18 -10.63 5.16 12.01
C PHE A 18 -11.53 3.98 11.69
N LEU A 19 -12.83 4.22 11.50
CA LEU A 19 -13.77 3.17 11.11
C LEU A 19 -13.40 2.56 9.76
N GLY A 20 -13.07 3.40 8.77
CA GLY A 20 -12.58 2.94 7.47
C GLY A 20 -11.26 2.17 7.58
N PHE A 21 -10.32 2.66 8.40
CA PHE A 21 -9.03 2.00 8.63
C PHE A 21 -9.21 0.60 9.23
N ILE A 22 -10.04 0.46 10.27
CA ILE A 22 -10.38 -0.84 10.89
C ILE A 22 -11.01 -1.77 9.85
N LEU A 23 -11.95 -1.25 9.04
CA LEU A 23 -12.67 -2.05 8.05
C LEU A 23 -11.75 -2.57 6.95
N ILE A 24 -10.78 -1.77 6.50
CA ILE A 24 -9.72 -2.18 5.56
C ILE A 24 -8.87 -3.31 6.17
N ILE A 25 -8.42 -3.16 7.42
CA ILE A 25 -7.61 -4.17 8.11
C ILE A 25 -8.37 -5.49 8.23
N ILE A 26 -9.65 -5.45 8.61
CA ILE A 26 -10.51 -6.64 8.70
C ILE A 26 -10.65 -7.28 7.32
N GLY A 27 -10.96 -6.50 6.28
CA GLY A 27 -11.11 -7.00 4.92
C GLY A 27 -9.85 -7.71 4.42
N ILE A 28 -8.68 -7.10 4.60
CA ILE A 28 -7.39 -7.69 4.22
C ILE A 28 -7.13 -8.98 5.00
N THR A 29 -7.42 -9.00 6.30
CA THR A 29 -7.23 -10.18 7.16
C THR A 29 -8.11 -11.36 6.73
N ILE A 30 -9.37 -11.09 6.38
CA ILE A 30 -10.28 -12.14 5.90
C ILE A 30 -9.80 -12.68 4.55
N LEU A 31 -9.39 -11.79 3.62
CA LEU A 31 -8.87 -12.20 2.32
C LEU A 31 -7.60 -13.04 2.45
N THR A 32 -6.66 -12.65 3.32
CA THR A 32 -5.42 -13.41 3.53
C THR A 32 -5.69 -14.77 4.17
N LEU A 33 -6.60 -14.85 5.15
CA LEU A 33 -7.05 -16.12 5.73
C LEU A 33 -7.74 -17.02 4.69
N ALA A 34 -8.61 -16.46 3.86
CA ALA A 34 -9.31 -17.21 2.81
C ALA A 34 -8.32 -17.82 1.80
N VAL A 35 -7.30 -17.06 1.40
CA VAL A 35 -6.23 -17.55 0.52
C VAL A 35 -5.35 -18.60 1.22
N ALA A 36 -5.04 -18.41 2.51
CA ALA A 36 -4.25 -19.37 3.28
C ALA A 36 -4.97 -20.72 3.45
N LEU A 37 -6.29 -20.69 3.64
CA LEU A 37 -7.12 -21.88 3.84
C LEU A 37 -7.52 -22.58 2.54
N SER A 38 -7.56 -21.87 1.41
CA SER A 38 -7.93 -22.45 0.11
C SER A 38 -6.84 -23.33 -0.51
N GLY A 39 -5.66 -23.42 0.13
CA GLY A 39 -4.53 -24.22 -0.36
C GLY A 39 -3.92 -23.70 -1.67
N GLY A 40 -4.33 -22.50 -2.10
CA GLY A 40 -3.74 -21.83 -3.25
C GLY A 40 -2.26 -21.54 -3.00
N SER A 41 -1.47 -21.55 -4.06
CA SER A 41 -0.06 -21.13 -4.00
C SER A 41 -0.01 -19.67 -3.53
N VAL A 42 0.31 -19.46 -2.26
CA VAL A 42 0.45 -18.13 -1.68
C VAL A 42 1.63 -17.46 -2.37
N SER A 43 1.34 -16.42 -3.16
CA SER A 43 2.40 -15.60 -3.75
C SER A 43 2.91 -14.64 -2.68
N PHE A 44 4.08 -14.90 -2.12
CA PHE A 44 4.74 -14.00 -1.17
C PHE A 44 5.55 -12.96 -1.95
N GLY A 45 5.32 -11.69 -1.67
CA GLY A 45 5.97 -10.58 -2.35
C GLY A 45 6.46 -9.54 -1.35
N GLY A 46 7.74 -9.19 -1.40
CA GLY A 46 8.33 -8.09 -0.64
C GLY A 46 9.02 -7.11 -1.59
N VAL A 47 8.93 -5.81 -1.29
CA VAL A 47 9.67 -4.77 -2.00
C VAL A 47 10.58 -4.05 -1.00
N ILE A 48 11.89 -4.13 -1.23
CA ILE A 48 12.91 -3.44 -0.44
C ILE A 48 13.40 -2.25 -1.27
N ILE A 49 13.18 -1.03 -0.80
CA ILE A 49 13.65 0.18 -1.47
C ILE A 49 15.05 0.52 -0.95
N VAL A 50 16.08 0.32 -1.77
CA VAL A 50 17.48 0.68 -1.47
C VAL A 50 17.88 1.86 -2.35
N GLY A 51 17.77 3.09 -1.83
CA GLY A 51 17.91 4.29 -2.65
C GLY A 51 16.82 4.36 -3.75
N PRO A 52 17.10 4.89 -4.95
CA PRO A 52 16.10 4.94 -6.04
C PRO A 52 15.85 3.57 -6.70
N PHE A 53 16.44 2.49 -6.18
CA PHE A 53 16.31 1.14 -6.75
C PHE A 53 15.39 0.27 -5.88
N PRO A 54 14.20 -0.09 -6.38
CA PRO A 54 13.34 -1.05 -5.69
C PRO A 54 13.79 -2.49 -6.02
N ILE A 55 14.01 -3.28 -4.97
CA ILE A 55 14.35 -4.71 -5.04
C ILE A 55 13.08 -5.50 -4.74
N VAL A 56 12.62 -6.30 -5.69
CA VAL A 56 11.37 -7.07 -5.52
C VAL A 56 11.68 -8.54 -5.37
N VAL A 57 11.18 -9.10 -4.28
CA VAL A 57 11.32 -10.51 -3.90
C VAL A 57 9.93 -11.12 -4.02
N GLY A 58 9.68 -11.87 -5.08
CA GLY A 58 8.41 -12.53 -5.33
C GLY A 58 8.59 -14.04 -5.40
N ALA A 59 7.78 -14.80 -4.67
CA ALA A 59 7.72 -16.25 -4.71
C ALA A 59 6.26 -16.68 -4.95
N GLY A 60 5.98 -17.35 -6.08
CA GLY A 60 4.64 -17.82 -6.45
C GLY A 60 4.30 -17.52 -7.91
N PRO A 61 3.17 -18.02 -8.44
CA PRO A 61 2.79 -17.86 -9.85
C PRO A 61 2.64 -16.40 -10.28
N GLU A 62 2.20 -15.55 -9.35
CA GLU A 62 1.98 -14.11 -9.58
C GLU A 62 3.27 -13.28 -9.47
N ALA A 63 4.41 -13.90 -9.17
CA ALA A 63 5.70 -13.22 -9.07
C ALA A 63 6.07 -12.51 -10.39
N THR A 64 5.69 -13.08 -11.53
CA THR A 64 5.92 -12.46 -12.85
C THR A 64 5.23 -11.11 -12.98
N LEU A 65 3.97 -11.00 -12.55
CA LEU A 65 3.23 -9.73 -12.55
C LEU A 65 3.85 -8.73 -11.57
N MET A 66 4.25 -9.18 -10.38
CA MET A 66 4.94 -8.32 -9.41
C MET A 66 6.26 -7.76 -9.95
N VAL A 67 7.06 -8.58 -10.65
CA VAL A 67 8.31 -8.15 -11.27
C VAL A 67 8.06 -7.14 -12.38
N ILE A 68 7.03 -7.33 -13.22
CA ILE A 68 6.67 -6.37 -14.26
C ILE A 68 6.27 -5.02 -13.63
N LEU A 69 5.42 -5.03 -12.60
CA LEU A 69 5.04 -3.81 -11.88
C LEU A 69 6.24 -3.12 -11.22
N ALA A 70 7.16 -3.90 -10.66
CA ALA A 70 8.39 -3.39 -10.07
C ALA A 70 9.27 -2.66 -11.07
N ILE A 71 9.43 -3.22 -12.27
CA ILE A 71 10.21 -2.61 -13.35
C ILE A 71 9.59 -1.28 -13.75
N ILE A 72 8.27 -1.24 -13.93
CA ILE A 72 7.54 0.01 -14.24
C ILE A 72 7.78 1.04 -13.14
N LEU A 73 7.65 0.64 -11.88
CA LEU A 73 7.85 1.53 -10.74
C LEU A 73 9.29 2.04 -10.63
N THR A 74 10.27 1.19 -10.97
CA THR A 74 11.70 1.54 -11.03
C THR A 74 11.94 2.63 -12.07
N ILE A 75 11.40 2.46 -13.28
CA ILE A 75 11.54 3.45 -14.36
C ILE A 75 10.93 4.78 -13.92
N ILE A 76 9.72 4.76 -13.35
CA ILE A 76 9.05 5.96 -12.83
C ILE A 76 9.92 6.62 -11.75
N SER A 77 10.45 5.85 -10.81
CA SER A 77 11.29 6.35 -9.72
C SER A 77 12.57 6.99 -10.23
N ILE A 78 13.26 6.35 -11.18
CA ILE A 78 14.47 6.88 -11.82
C ILE A 78 14.17 8.17 -12.57
N VAL A 79 13.09 8.22 -13.35
CA VAL A 79 12.69 9.42 -14.11
C VAL A 79 12.36 10.56 -13.15
N MET A 80 11.57 10.30 -12.12
CA MET A 80 11.20 11.28 -11.11
C MET A 80 12.42 11.77 -10.35
N PHE A 81 13.33 10.86 -9.97
CA PHE A 81 14.60 11.19 -9.33
C PHE A 81 15.45 12.09 -10.23
N LEU A 82 15.62 11.77 -11.51
CA LEU A 82 16.35 12.59 -12.48
C LEU A 82 15.72 13.99 -12.64
N ILE A 83 14.39 14.08 -12.73
CA ILE A 83 13.69 15.37 -12.86
C ILE A 83 13.89 16.24 -11.61
N VAL A 84 13.77 15.64 -10.41
CA VAL A 84 13.97 16.34 -9.13
C VAL A 84 15.43 16.77 -8.95
N THR A 85 16.36 15.90 -9.32
CA THR A 85 17.80 16.16 -9.14
C THR A 85 18.34 17.17 -10.15
N ARG A 86 17.77 17.25 -11.36
CA ARG A 86 18.18 18.22 -12.41
C ARG A 86 17.81 19.67 -12.08
N LYS A 87 16.91 19.91 -11.12
CA LYS A 87 16.49 21.25 -10.70
C LYS A 87 17.23 21.79 -9.46
N ARG A 88 18.25 21.09 -8.98
CA ARG A 88 19.24 21.62 -8.03
C ARG A 88 20.57 21.84 -8.74
#